data_AF-A0A7L3MA58-F1
#
_entry.id   AF-A0A7L3MA58-F1
#
_cell.length_a   1.000
_cell.length_b   1.000
_cell.length_c   1.000
_cell.angle_alpha   90.00
_cell.angle_beta   90.00
_cell.angle_gamma   90.00
#
_symmetry.space_group_name_H-M   'P 1'
#
loop_
_entity.id
_entity.type
_entity.pdbx_description
1 polymer ?
#
loop_
_entity_poly.entity_id
_entity_poly.type
_entity_poly.pdbx_seq_one_letter_code
_entity_poly.pdbx_strand_id
1 'polypeptide(L)'
;AFDVVERSFLESIDDALAEKASLQSQLPEGVPHHQLPPQYQKIVERLKVVEQEISGGAMAIVAVVLNNKLYIANVGTNRALLCKSTVDGLQVTQLNVDHTTENEDELFRFSQLGLDAGKIKQVGTIRGQESTRRIGDYKVKYGYTDIELLSAAKSKPIIAEPEIHGGHLLDGVTGFLVLMSEGLYKALEAAHGPGQANQEIAAMIATEFAKQTSLDAVAQAVVDRVKRIHCDTFASGGERSKFCPRHEDMTLLVRNFGYPLGEMSQPTLTPTQGGRVYPVSVPYSSSQSTSKTSVMLSLVMPSQGQMVNGAHSSSTLDEATPTLT
;
A
#
# COMPACT_ATOMS: atom_id res chain seq x y z
N ALA A 1 5.82 3.74 -24.42
CA ALA A 1 6.92 3.93 -23.43
C ALA A 1 7.24 2.60 -22.73
N PHE A 2 6.34 2.06 -21.90
CA PHE A 2 6.57 0.81 -21.15
C PHE A 2 6.95 -0.39 -22.04
N ASP A 3 6.26 -0.61 -23.16
CA ASP A 3 6.59 -1.69 -24.10
C ASP A 3 8.02 -1.59 -24.66
N VAL A 4 8.47 -0.38 -25.01
CA VAL A 4 9.85 -0.15 -25.50
C VAL A 4 10.87 -0.42 -24.39
N VAL A 5 10.60 0.04 -23.17
CA VAL A 5 11.48 -0.19 -22.01
C VAL A 5 11.63 -1.70 -21.75
N GLU A 6 10.52 -2.43 -21.68
CA GLU A 6 10.51 -3.88 -21.47
C GLU A 6 11.30 -4.61 -22.56
N ARG A 7 11.03 -4.31 -23.84
CA ARG A 7 11.72 -4.95 -24.97
C ARG A 7 13.22 -4.65 -24.95
N SER A 8 13.59 -3.38 -24.79
CA SER A 8 15.01 -2.98 -24.75
C SER A 8 15.76 -3.61 -23.57
N PHE A 9 15.09 -3.79 -22.42
CA PHE A 9 15.70 -4.46 -21.27
C PHE A 9 15.93 -5.95 -21.56
N LEU A 10 14.93 -6.64 -22.12
CA LEU A 10 15.06 -8.05 -22.46
C LEU A 10 16.14 -8.27 -23.55
N GLU A 11 16.17 -7.43 -24.58
CA GLU A 11 17.22 -7.46 -25.61
C GLU A 11 18.62 -7.21 -25.00
N SER A 12 18.73 -6.35 -23.99
CA SER A 12 20.02 -6.04 -23.35
C SER A 12 20.65 -7.21 -22.58
N ILE A 13 19.84 -8.22 -22.22
CA ILE A 13 20.30 -9.40 -21.47
C ILE A 13 20.40 -10.66 -22.33
N ASP A 14 20.06 -10.61 -23.62
CA ASP A 14 20.03 -11.78 -24.50
C ASP A 14 21.42 -12.43 -24.67
N ASP A 15 22.48 -11.62 -24.84
CA ASP A 15 23.86 -12.12 -24.96
C ASP A 15 24.30 -12.85 -23.68
N ALA A 16 23.97 -12.29 -22.52
CA ALA A 16 24.28 -12.89 -21.22
C ALA A 16 23.47 -14.17 -20.96
N LEU A 17 22.23 -14.24 -21.46
CA LEU A 17 21.42 -15.47 -21.43
C LEU A 17 22.02 -16.57 -22.33
N ALA A 18 22.52 -16.20 -23.51
CA ALA A 18 23.22 -17.14 -24.39
C ALA A 18 24.52 -17.65 -23.76
N GLU A 19 25.30 -16.76 -23.13
CA GLU A 19 26.50 -17.14 -22.35
C GLU A 19 26.13 -18.10 -21.22
N LYS A 20 25.08 -17.80 -20.45
CA LYS A 20 24.59 -18.66 -19.37
C LYS A 20 24.24 -20.06 -19.88
N ALA A 21 23.49 -20.18 -20.97
CA ALA A 21 23.11 -21.46 -21.54
C ALA A 21 24.34 -22.27 -21.99
N SER A 22 25.30 -21.59 -22.63
CA SER A 22 26.58 -22.20 -23.03
C SER A 22 27.37 -22.73 -21.83
N LEU A 23 27.50 -21.94 -20.76
CA LEU A 23 28.19 -22.35 -19.53
C LEU A 23 27.45 -23.49 -18.81
N GLN A 24 26.12 -23.49 -18.80
CA GLN A 24 25.32 -24.56 -18.22
C GLN A 24 25.48 -25.89 -18.97
N SER A 25 25.57 -25.88 -20.30
CA SER A 25 25.80 -27.09 -21.10
C SER A 25 27.16 -27.76 -20.86
N GLN A 26 28.13 -27.01 -20.32
CA GLN A 26 29.46 -27.53 -19.97
C GLN A 26 29.50 -28.19 -18.60
N LEU A 27 28.47 -27.98 -17.77
CA LEU A 27 28.36 -28.59 -16.45
C LEU A 27 27.68 -29.97 -16.53
N PRO A 28 28.12 -30.95 -15.72
CA PRO A 28 27.42 -32.23 -15.63
C PRO A 28 26.03 -32.05 -15.02
N GLU A 29 25.00 -32.54 -15.71
CA GLU A 29 23.61 -32.46 -15.27
C GLU A 29 23.39 -33.20 -13.94
N GLY A 30 22.59 -32.61 -13.06
CA GLY A 30 22.18 -33.25 -11.80
C GLY A 30 23.23 -33.28 -10.68
N VAL A 31 24.46 -32.80 -10.92
CA VAL A 31 25.49 -32.71 -9.87
C VAL A 31 25.37 -31.37 -9.14
N PRO A 32 25.16 -31.36 -7.82
CA PRO A 32 25.10 -30.12 -7.04
C PRO A 32 26.40 -29.34 -7.13
N HIS A 33 26.33 -28.00 -7.17
CA HIS A 33 27.51 -27.14 -7.32
C HIS A 33 28.62 -27.36 -6.28
N HIS A 34 28.28 -27.86 -5.08
CA HIS A 34 29.25 -28.12 -4.01
C HIS A 34 30.02 -29.44 -4.18
N GLN A 35 29.58 -30.33 -5.08
CA GLN A 35 30.22 -31.62 -5.39
C GLN A 35 30.96 -31.58 -6.73
N LEU A 36 30.97 -30.43 -7.40
CA LEU A 36 31.63 -30.29 -8.68
C LEU A 36 33.16 -30.32 -8.51
N PRO A 37 33.87 -31.05 -9.38
CA PRO A 37 35.32 -31.03 -9.40
C PRO A 37 35.89 -29.60 -9.57
N PRO A 38 37.08 -29.30 -9.04
CA PRO A 38 37.68 -27.95 -9.07
C PRO A 38 37.80 -27.34 -10.48
N GLN A 39 37.87 -28.17 -11.52
CA GLN A 39 37.94 -27.74 -12.91
C GLN A 39 36.71 -26.92 -13.36
N TYR A 40 35.54 -27.14 -12.74
CA TYR A 40 34.29 -26.42 -13.05
C TYR A 40 34.09 -25.16 -12.20
N GLN A 41 34.96 -24.91 -11.21
CA GLN A 41 34.80 -23.79 -10.29
C GLN A 41 34.76 -22.43 -11.01
N LYS A 42 35.62 -22.24 -12.03
CA LYS A 42 35.60 -21.02 -12.86
C LYS A 42 34.28 -20.84 -13.62
N ILE A 43 33.69 -21.93 -14.10
CA ILE A 43 32.41 -21.90 -14.83
C ILE A 43 31.28 -21.54 -13.86
N VAL A 44 31.28 -22.13 -12.66
CA VAL A 44 30.30 -21.81 -11.61
C VAL A 44 30.42 -20.36 -11.15
N GLU A 45 31.63 -19.83 -11.00
CA GLU A 45 31.87 -18.43 -10.66
C GLU A 45 31.37 -17.49 -11.76
N ARG A 46 31.68 -17.79 -13.03
CA ARG A 46 31.17 -16.99 -14.16
C ARG A 46 29.65 -17.04 -14.24
N LEU A 47 29.04 -18.22 -14.04
CA LEU A 47 27.59 -18.37 -13.99
C LEU A 47 26.96 -17.52 -12.89
N LYS A 48 27.57 -17.42 -11.70
CA LYS A 48 27.07 -16.55 -10.63
C LYS A 48 27.11 -15.08 -11.03
N VAL A 49 28.17 -14.63 -11.69
CA VAL A 49 28.29 -13.25 -12.17
C VAL A 49 27.23 -12.97 -13.23
N VAL A 50 27.11 -13.84 -14.25
CA VAL A 50 26.11 -13.71 -15.31
C VAL A 50 24.69 -13.72 -14.71
N GLU A 51 24.41 -14.60 -13.75
CA GLU A 51 23.12 -14.65 -13.05
C GLU A 51 22.79 -13.33 -12.33
N GLN A 52 23.79 -12.65 -11.75
CA GLN A 52 23.63 -11.34 -11.13
C GLN A 52 23.37 -10.23 -12.17
N GLU A 53 24.00 -10.31 -13.35
CA GLU A 53 23.84 -9.33 -14.42
C GLU A 53 22.42 -9.40 -15.04
N ILE A 54 21.88 -10.60 -15.25
CA ILE A 54 20.57 -10.80 -15.89
C ILE A 54 19.39 -10.78 -14.91
N SER A 55 19.64 -10.98 -13.61
CA SER A 55 18.58 -11.01 -12.61
C SER A 55 18.14 -9.61 -12.24
N GLY A 56 16.85 -9.34 -12.39
CA GLY A 56 16.25 -8.10 -11.92
C GLY A 56 14.82 -7.98 -12.39
N GLY A 57 13.96 -7.49 -11.50
CA GLY A 57 12.58 -7.16 -11.80
C GLY A 57 12.23 -5.84 -11.12
N ALA A 58 11.32 -5.09 -11.72
CA ALA A 58 10.89 -3.80 -11.18
C ALA A 58 9.37 -3.65 -11.25
N MET A 59 8.85 -2.92 -10.28
CA MET A 59 7.50 -2.38 -10.29
C MET A 59 7.58 -0.87 -10.45
N ALA A 60 6.63 -0.29 -11.17
CA ALA A 60 6.67 1.10 -11.53
C ALA A 60 5.30 1.74 -11.39
N ILE A 61 5.28 2.93 -10.80
CA ILE A 61 4.14 3.83 -10.88
C ILE A 61 4.62 5.17 -11.40
N VAL A 62 3.95 5.67 -12.44
CA VAL A 62 4.35 6.88 -13.15
C VAL A 62 3.16 7.83 -13.21
N ALA A 63 3.39 9.08 -12.86
CA ALA A 63 2.40 10.14 -12.97
C ALA A 63 2.81 11.14 -14.06
N VAL A 64 1.88 11.48 -14.95
CA VAL A 64 2.03 12.52 -15.96
C VAL A 64 0.99 13.60 -15.70
N VAL A 65 1.45 14.84 -15.56
CA VAL A 65 0.58 16.02 -15.48
C VAL A 65 0.69 16.78 -16.80
N LEU A 66 -0.40 16.81 -17.56
CA LEU A 66 -0.48 17.50 -18.85
C LEU A 66 -1.72 18.39 -18.87
N ASN A 67 -1.55 19.71 -19.04
CA ASN A 67 -2.64 20.68 -19.08
C ASN A 67 -3.62 20.53 -17.90
N ASN A 68 -3.10 20.52 -16.66
CA ASN A 68 -3.87 20.31 -15.42
C ASN A 68 -4.69 19.00 -15.37
N LYS A 69 -4.37 18.02 -16.22
CA LYS A 69 -4.91 16.67 -16.13
C LYS A 69 -3.84 15.71 -15.65
N LEU A 70 -4.19 14.93 -14.64
CA LEU A 70 -3.34 13.89 -14.08
C LEU A 70 -3.67 12.52 -14.71
N TYR A 71 -2.61 11.84 -15.14
CA TYR A 71 -2.63 10.47 -15.64
C TYR A 71 -1.66 9.62 -14.83
N ILE A 72 -2.07 8.43 -14.45
CA ILE A 72 -1.29 7.45 -13.71
C ILE A 72 -1.13 6.19 -14.58
N ALA A 73 0.10 5.71 -14.72
CA ALA A 73 0.42 4.43 -15.32
C ALA A 73 1.04 3.52 -14.25
N ASN A 74 0.41 2.39 -13.98
CA ASN A 74 0.83 1.46 -12.94
C ASN A 74 1.26 0.10 -13.53
N VAL A 75 2.38 -0.45 -13.03
CA VAL A 75 2.83 -1.82 -13.20
C VAL A 75 3.30 -2.34 -11.83
N GLY A 76 2.36 -2.84 -11.04
CA GLY A 76 2.63 -3.61 -9.83
C GLY A 76 1.79 -3.13 -8.66
N THR A 77 2.41 -3.08 -7.48
CA THR A 77 1.78 -2.80 -6.17
C THR A 77 2.16 -1.43 -5.61
N ASN A 78 2.99 -0.65 -6.30
CA ASN A 78 3.22 0.74 -5.92
C ASN A 78 1.90 1.53 -5.99
N ARG A 79 1.74 2.54 -5.13
CA ARG A 79 0.46 3.27 -4.98
C ARG A 79 0.59 4.75 -5.30
N ALA A 80 -0.42 5.28 -5.98
CA ALA A 80 -0.64 6.70 -6.22
C ALA A 80 -1.86 7.15 -5.45
N LEU A 81 -1.70 8.12 -4.54
CA LEU A 81 -2.81 8.71 -3.78
C LEU A 81 -2.98 10.17 -4.16
N LEU A 82 -4.22 10.56 -4.47
CA LEU A 82 -4.59 11.96 -4.58
C LEU A 82 -5.25 12.40 -3.28
N CYS A 83 -4.58 13.32 -2.58
CA CYS A 83 -5.03 13.87 -1.32
C CYS A 83 -5.59 15.28 -1.58
N LYS A 84 -6.91 15.43 -1.48
CA LYS A 84 -7.60 16.71 -1.68
C LYS A 84 -8.00 17.32 -0.34
N SER A 85 -7.68 18.60 -0.16
CA SER A 85 -8.17 19.37 0.98
C SER A 85 -9.61 19.80 0.70
N THR A 86 -10.52 19.34 1.55
CA THR A 86 -11.95 19.68 1.52
C THR A 86 -12.34 20.33 2.84
N VAL A 87 -13.56 20.86 2.93
CA VAL A 87 -14.08 21.45 4.18
C VAL A 87 -14.14 20.44 5.34
N ASP A 88 -14.33 19.16 5.02
CA ASP A 88 -14.42 18.05 5.99
C ASP A 88 -13.05 17.48 6.37
N GLY A 89 -11.97 18.03 5.81
CA GLY A 89 -10.60 17.57 6.02
C GLY A 89 -9.96 17.01 4.76
N LEU A 90 -9.02 16.07 4.94
CA LEU A 90 -8.23 15.50 3.85
C LEU A 90 -8.94 14.29 3.25
N GLN A 91 -9.45 14.43 2.03
CA GLN A 91 -9.99 13.32 1.25
C GLN A 91 -8.84 12.58 0.55
N VAL A 92 -8.67 11.29 0.85
CA VAL A 92 -7.61 10.44 0.27
C VAL A 92 -8.24 9.47 -0.71
N THR A 93 -7.76 9.46 -1.95
CA THR A 93 -8.24 8.54 -3.00
C THR A 93 -7.06 7.86 -3.67
N GLN A 94 -7.04 6.53 -3.67
CA GLN A 94 -6.07 5.76 -4.44
C GLN A 94 -6.47 5.80 -5.92
N LEU A 95 -5.53 6.22 -6.78
CA LEU A 95 -5.79 6.44 -8.21
C LEU A 95 -5.56 5.19 -9.07
N ASN A 96 -4.78 4.23 -8.58
CA ASN A 96 -4.49 2.97 -9.26
C ASN A 96 -5.05 1.78 -8.49
N VAL A 97 -5.12 0.62 -9.14
CA VAL A 97 -5.42 -0.66 -8.47
C VAL A 97 -4.12 -1.43 -8.28
N ASP A 98 -4.00 -2.14 -7.16
CA ASP A 98 -2.85 -3.01 -6.91
C ASP A 98 -2.96 -4.25 -7.81
N HIS A 99 -1.92 -4.56 -8.58
CA HIS A 99 -1.86 -5.76 -9.40
C HIS A 99 -1.43 -6.96 -8.55
N THR A 100 -2.37 -7.58 -7.84
CA THR A 100 -2.11 -8.74 -6.97
C THR A 100 -3.04 -9.90 -7.31
N THR A 101 -2.81 -11.03 -6.64
CA THR A 101 -3.69 -12.21 -6.69
C THR A 101 -5.03 -12.01 -5.96
N GLU A 102 -5.23 -10.89 -5.27
CA GLU A 102 -6.51 -10.50 -4.68
C GLU A 102 -7.35 -9.61 -5.62
N ASN A 103 -6.75 -9.13 -6.70
CA ASN A 103 -7.45 -8.34 -7.70
C ASN A 103 -8.23 -9.26 -8.64
N GLU A 104 -9.56 -9.17 -8.60
CA GLU A 104 -10.47 -10.01 -9.38
C GLU A 104 -10.28 -9.86 -10.90
N ASP A 105 -9.91 -8.68 -11.40
CA ASP A 105 -9.64 -8.47 -12.82
C ASP A 105 -8.35 -9.17 -13.26
N GLU A 106 -7.33 -9.19 -12.39
CA GLU A 106 -6.08 -9.92 -12.64
C GLU A 106 -6.28 -11.45 -12.52
N LEU A 107 -7.10 -11.91 -11.58
CA LEU A 107 -7.51 -13.31 -11.47
C LEU A 107 -8.31 -13.77 -12.70
N PHE A 108 -9.21 -12.91 -13.19
CA PHE A 108 -9.94 -13.16 -14.43
C PHE A 108 -8.95 -13.27 -15.61
N ARG A 109 -7.99 -12.35 -15.71
CA ARG A 109 -6.92 -12.41 -16.71
C ARG A 109 -6.13 -13.73 -16.65
N PHE A 110 -5.75 -14.20 -15.46
CA PHE A 110 -5.10 -15.51 -15.32
C PHE A 110 -5.99 -16.68 -15.77
N SER A 111 -7.29 -16.63 -15.45
CA SER A 111 -8.26 -17.64 -15.89
C SER A 111 -8.35 -17.71 -17.42
N GLN A 112 -8.34 -16.56 -18.10
CA GLN A 112 -8.34 -16.48 -19.57
C GLN A 112 -7.07 -17.10 -20.19
N LEU A 113 -5.96 -17.10 -19.45
CA LEU A 113 -4.71 -17.77 -19.84
C LEU A 113 -4.72 -19.28 -19.63
N GLY A 114 -5.79 -19.84 -19.05
CA GLY A 114 -5.90 -21.27 -18.72
C GLY A 114 -5.30 -21.64 -17.37
N LEU A 115 -5.05 -20.67 -16.50
CA LEU A 115 -4.55 -20.91 -15.15
C LEU A 115 -5.68 -21.07 -14.14
N ASP A 116 -5.41 -21.83 -13.08
CA ASP A 116 -6.33 -21.98 -11.95
C ASP A 116 -6.24 -20.76 -11.02
N ALA A 117 -7.17 -19.83 -11.18
CA ALA A 117 -7.27 -18.63 -10.35
C ALA A 117 -7.48 -18.96 -8.86
N GLY A 118 -8.16 -20.07 -8.53
CA GLY A 118 -8.35 -20.50 -7.14
C GLY A 118 -7.04 -20.89 -6.48
N LYS A 119 -6.22 -21.70 -7.19
CA LYS A 119 -4.87 -22.06 -6.72
C LYS A 119 -3.95 -20.84 -6.61
N ILE A 120 -4.01 -19.93 -7.58
CA ILE A 120 -3.20 -18.69 -7.57
C ILE A 120 -3.58 -17.78 -6.39
N LYS A 121 -4.87 -17.57 -6.17
CA LYS A 121 -5.37 -16.77 -5.04
C LYS A 121 -4.96 -17.39 -3.70
N GLN A 122 -5.09 -18.71 -3.55
CA GLN A 122 -4.71 -19.39 -2.32
C GLN A 122 -3.22 -19.30 -1.99
N VAL A 123 -2.34 -19.38 -3.00
CA VAL A 123 -0.89 -19.25 -2.81
C VAL A 123 -0.48 -17.80 -2.54
N GLY A 124 -1.19 -16.83 -3.12
CA GLY A 124 -1.02 -15.39 -2.89
C GLY A 124 0.23 -14.78 -3.55
N THR A 125 1.30 -15.55 -3.72
CA THR A 125 2.60 -15.07 -4.25
C THR A 125 3.12 -15.91 -5.41
N ILE A 126 3.80 -15.24 -6.35
CA ILE A 126 4.40 -15.86 -7.53
C ILE A 126 5.90 -15.56 -7.51
N ARG A 127 6.72 -16.59 -7.26
CA ARG A 127 8.19 -16.48 -7.13
C ARG A 127 8.63 -15.47 -6.04
N GLY A 128 7.94 -15.48 -4.90
CA GLY A 128 8.28 -14.65 -3.74
C GLY A 128 7.82 -13.19 -3.82
N GLN A 129 6.89 -12.88 -4.72
CA GLN A 129 6.38 -11.54 -4.95
C GLN A 129 4.86 -11.63 -5.20
N GLU A 130 4.08 -10.71 -4.62
CA GLU A 130 2.60 -10.67 -4.77
C GLU A 130 2.15 -10.04 -6.09
N SER A 131 3.01 -9.24 -6.71
CA SER A 131 2.68 -8.50 -7.92
C SER A 131 2.45 -9.41 -9.14
N THR A 132 1.35 -9.21 -9.85
CA THR A 132 0.97 -9.95 -11.07
C THR A 132 1.44 -9.28 -12.36
N ARG A 133 1.98 -8.06 -12.27
CA ARG A 133 2.57 -7.32 -13.39
C ARG A 133 3.93 -6.72 -13.02
N ARG A 134 4.97 -7.02 -13.81
CA ARG A 134 6.37 -6.66 -13.51
C ARG A 134 7.12 -6.34 -14.79
N ILE A 135 8.03 -5.37 -14.70
CA ILE A 135 8.99 -5.04 -15.76
C ILE A 135 10.24 -5.90 -15.55
N GLY A 136 10.78 -6.48 -16.62
CA GLY A 136 11.93 -7.39 -16.57
C GLY A 136 11.58 -8.76 -15.98
N ASP A 137 12.41 -9.26 -15.08
CA ASP A 137 12.32 -10.59 -14.47
C ASP A 137 12.26 -11.72 -15.52
N TYR A 138 13.40 -11.98 -16.17
CA TYR A 138 13.51 -12.98 -17.23
C TYR A 138 13.00 -14.36 -16.81
N LYS A 139 13.06 -14.70 -15.51
CA LYS A 139 12.63 -15.99 -14.95
C LYS A 139 11.14 -16.21 -15.14
N VAL A 140 10.32 -15.18 -14.96
CA VAL A 140 8.86 -15.26 -15.18
C VAL A 140 8.46 -14.90 -16.61
N LYS A 141 9.33 -14.24 -17.38
CA LYS A 141 9.05 -13.89 -18.79
C LYS A 141 9.36 -15.00 -19.78
N TYR A 142 10.43 -15.75 -19.53
CA TYR A 142 10.87 -16.87 -20.39
C TYR A 142 10.63 -18.23 -19.75
N GLY A 143 10.81 -18.37 -18.43
CA GLY A 143 10.73 -19.65 -17.71
C GLY A 143 9.40 -19.92 -17.00
N TYR A 144 8.30 -19.29 -17.41
CA TYR A 144 7.01 -19.49 -16.72
C TYR A 144 6.43 -20.90 -16.90
N THR A 145 6.80 -21.61 -17.96
CA THR A 145 6.40 -23.01 -18.19
C THR A 145 6.99 -23.96 -17.14
N ASP A 146 8.15 -23.61 -16.59
CA ASP A 146 8.86 -24.41 -15.58
C ASP A 146 8.34 -24.13 -14.16
N ILE A 147 7.46 -23.15 -14.01
CA ILE A 147 6.82 -22.81 -12.74
C ILE A 147 5.51 -23.57 -12.65
N GLU A 148 5.40 -24.52 -11.72
CA GLU A 148 4.21 -25.38 -11.57
C GLU A 148 2.89 -24.58 -11.59
N LEU A 149 2.84 -23.46 -10.87
CA LEU A 149 1.67 -22.58 -10.78
C LEU A 149 1.29 -21.90 -12.11
N LEU A 150 2.24 -21.71 -13.01
CA LEU A 150 2.09 -20.96 -14.26
C LEU A 150 2.24 -21.84 -15.52
N SER A 151 2.57 -23.12 -15.35
CA SER A 151 2.90 -24.07 -16.41
C SER A 151 1.81 -24.22 -17.48
N ALA A 152 0.54 -24.07 -17.10
CA ALA A 152 -0.61 -24.18 -18.00
C ALA A 152 -0.93 -22.87 -18.78
N ALA A 153 -0.17 -21.79 -18.57
CA ALA A 153 -0.45 -20.51 -19.20
C ALA A 153 -0.22 -20.56 -20.73
N LYS A 154 -1.22 -20.14 -21.50
CA LYS A 154 -1.13 -20.04 -22.98
C LYS A 154 -0.18 -18.95 -23.47
N SER A 155 0.05 -17.93 -22.65
CA SER A 155 0.98 -16.84 -22.92
C SER A 155 1.51 -16.28 -21.59
N LYS A 156 2.46 -15.34 -21.66
CA LYS A 156 3.12 -14.72 -20.49
C LYS A 156 2.11 -14.31 -19.42
N PRO A 157 2.09 -14.97 -18.24
CA PRO A 157 1.14 -14.66 -17.18
C PRO A 157 1.52 -13.39 -16.42
N ILE A 158 2.80 -13.14 -16.20
CA ILE A 158 3.30 -11.88 -15.63
C ILE A 158 3.66 -10.94 -16.79
N ILE A 159 2.88 -9.88 -16.96
CA ILE A 159 3.02 -8.92 -18.06
C ILE A 159 3.65 -7.61 -17.58
N ALA A 160 4.23 -6.84 -18.51
CA ALA A 160 4.79 -5.51 -18.25
C ALA A 160 3.88 -4.36 -18.74
N GLU A 161 2.66 -4.70 -19.20
CA GLU A 161 1.71 -3.72 -19.71
C GLU A 161 1.10 -2.88 -18.57
N PRO A 162 1.21 -1.54 -18.65
CA PRO A 162 0.69 -0.67 -17.61
C PRO A 162 -0.83 -0.58 -17.64
N GLU A 163 -1.44 -0.55 -16.46
CA GLU A 163 -2.81 -0.04 -16.33
C GLU A 163 -2.78 1.48 -16.29
N ILE A 164 -3.58 2.12 -17.15
CA ILE A 164 -3.63 3.58 -17.28
C ILE A 164 -4.92 4.10 -16.65
N HIS A 165 -4.79 4.90 -15.60
CA HIS A 165 -5.88 5.66 -14.99
C HIS A 165 -5.68 7.14 -15.35
N GLY A 166 -6.71 7.85 -15.77
CA GLY A 166 -6.47 9.20 -16.28
C GLY A 166 -7.67 10.11 -16.36
N GLY A 167 -7.39 11.36 -16.70
CA GLY A 167 -8.40 12.41 -16.86
C GLY A 167 -8.81 13.07 -15.54
N HIS A 168 -8.05 12.89 -14.46
CA HIS A 168 -8.33 13.59 -13.21
C HIS A 168 -8.01 15.08 -13.37
N LEU A 169 -9.06 15.91 -13.31
CA LEU A 169 -8.94 17.36 -13.35
C LEU A 169 -8.31 17.87 -12.05
N LEU A 170 -7.26 18.68 -12.18
CA LEU A 170 -6.58 19.34 -11.06
C LEU A 170 -6.99 20.82 -10.89
N ASP A 171 -7.85 21.33 -11.77
CA ASP A 171 -8.31 22.73 -11.71
C ASP A 171 -9.06 23.00 -10.40
N GLY A 172 -8.58 24.00 -9.65
CA GLY A 172 -9.15 24.37 -8.36
C GLY A 172 -8.94 23.36 -7.23
N VAL A 173 -8.14 22.31 -7.45
CA VAL A 173 -7.83 21.32 -6.42
C VAL A 173 -6.66 21.81 -5.56
N THR A 174 -6.93 21.99 -4.27
CA THR A 174 -5.90 22.23 -3.25
C THR A 174 -5.54 20.91 -2.59
N GLY A 175 -4.28 20.49 -2.63
CA GLY A 175 -3.87 19.18 -2.12
C GLY A 175 -2.49 18.75 -2.56
N PHE A 176 -2.24 17.45 -2.55
CA PHE A 176 -0.98 16.86 -3.00
C PHE A 176 -1.17 15.45 -3.56
N LEU A 177 -0.29 15.06 -4.47
CA LEU A 177 -0.16 13.69 -4.99
C LEU A 177 0.97 12.98 -4.26
N VAL A 178 0.70 11.72 -3.92
CA VAL A 178 1.66 10.80 -3.29
C VAL A 178 1.94 9.68 -4.26
N LEU A 179 3.22 9.37 -4.51
CA LEU A 179 3.65 8.10 -5.09
C LEU A 179 4.50 7.38 -4.04
N MET A 180 4.16 6.14 -3.72
CA MET A 180 4.85 5.36 -2.69
C MET A 180 5.14 3.93 -3.12
N SER A 181 6.28 3.40 -2.68
CA SER A 181 6.67 2.02 -2.92
C SER A 181 5.91 1.02 -2.03
N GLU A 182 5.86 -0.24 -2.47
CA GLU A 182 5.32 -1.36 -1.67
C GLU A 182 5.90 -1.41 -0.26
N GLY A 183 7.23 -1.31 -0.14
CA GLY A 183 7.91 -1.42 1.15
C GLY A 183 7.47 -0.39 2.19
N LEU A 184 7.03 0.80 1.78
CA LEU A 184 6.57 1.85 2.71
C LEU A 184 5.24 1.47 3.35
N TYR A 185 4.21 1.18 2.56
CA TYR A 185 2.88 0.91 3.12
C TYR A 185 2.83 -0.48 3.77
N LYS A 186 3.56 -1.48 3.24
CA LYS A 186 3.62 -2.82 3.86
C LYS A 186 4.27 -2.80 5.23
N ALA A 187 5.32 -1.98 5.43
CA ALA A 187 5.93 -1.83 6.75
C ALA A 187 4.94 -1.23 7.77
N LEU A 188 4.10 -0.29 7.33
CA LEU A 188 3.05 0.28 8.17
C LEU A 188 1.93 -0.73 8.45
N GLU A 189 1.47 -1.47 7.44
CA GLU A 189 0.46 -2.53 7.60
C GLU A 189 0.95 -3.67 8.51
N ALA A 190 2.24 -4.01 8.45
CA ALA A 190 2.86 -4.96 9.37
C ALA A 190 2.77 -4.45 10.81
N ALA A 191 3.04 -3.17 11.05
CA ALA A 191 3.04 -2.57 12.38
C ALA A 191 1.64 -2.31 12.95
N HIS A 192 0.67 -1.82 12.15
CA HIS A 192 -0.65 -1.38 12.63
C HIS A 192 -1.82 -2.28 12.23
N GLY A 193 -1.64 -3.14 11.24
CA GLY A 193 -2.72 -3.95 10.66
C GLY A 193 -3.04 -3.53 9.23
N PRO A 194 -3.68 -4.43 8.45
CA PRO A 194 -3.99 -4.16 7.06
C PRO A 194 -5.10 -3.11 6.91
N GLY A 195 -5.06 -2.35 5.80
CA GLY A 195 -6.21 -1.60 5.29
C GLY A 195 -6.33 -0.12 5.63
N GLN A 196 -5.47 0.44 6.49
CA GLN A 196 -5.50 1.88 6.85
C GLN A 196 -4.24 2.65 6.44
N ALA A 197 -3.27 1.99 5.80
CA ALA A 197 -1.97 2.61 5.49
C ALA A 197 -2.09 3.85 4.59
N ASN A 198 -3.03 3.86 3.64
CA ASN A 198 -3.22 5.01 2.74
C ASN A 198 -3.63 6.27 3.51
N GLN A 199 -4.60 6.15 4.42
CA GLN A 199 -5.11 7.24 5.24
C GLN A 199 -4.06 7.71 6.25
N GLU A 200 -3.37 6.78 6.89
CA GLU A 200 -2.34 7.09 7.87
C GLU A 200 -1.14 7.81 7.24
N ILE A 201 -0.64 7.32 6.09
CA ILE A 201 0.46 7.97 5.37
C ILE A 201 0.06 9.38 4.92
N ALA A 202 -1.15 9.55 4.37
CA ALA A 202 -1.64 10.86 3.98
C ALA A 202 -1.77 11.82 5.18
N ALA A 203 -2.23 11.34 6.34
CA ALA A 203 -2.32 12.13 7.56
C ALA A 203 -0.94 12.50 8.12
N MET A 204 0.04 11.59 8.06
CA MET A 204 1.43 11.86 8.42
C MET A 204 2.03 12.95 7.52
N ILE A 205 1.82 12.85 6.21
CA ILE A 205 2.27 13.87 5.24
C ILE A 205 1.63 15.23 5.55
N ALA A 206 0.30 15.28 5.76
CA ALA A 206 -0.39 16.53 6.09
C ALA A 206 0.11 17.17 7.40
N THR A 207 0.50 16.36 8.38
CA THR A 207 1.10 16.84 9.63
C THR A 207 2.49 17.43 9.39
N GLU A 208 3.31 16.77 8.56
CA GLU A 208 4.66 17.23 8.24
C GLU A 208 4.66 18.47 7.33
N PHE A 209 3.66 18.64 6.47
CA PHE A 209 3.45 19.88 5.71
C PHE A 209 3.36 21.13 6.59
N ALA A 210 2.81 21.02 7.80
CA ALA A 210 2.70 22.14 8.73
C ALA A 210 4.04 22.49 9.42
N LYS A 211 4.98 21.56 9.51
CA LYS A 211 6.22 21.70 10.29
C LYS A 211 7.44 21.96 9.43
N GLN A 212 7.51 21.31 8.27
CA GLN A 212 8.70 21.28 7.44
C GLN A 212 8.76 22.48 6.49
N THR A 213 9.97 22.79 6.02
CA THR A 213 10.24 23.91 5.11
C THR A 213 10.44 23.50 3.65
N SER A 214 10.55 22.19 3.36
CA SER A 214 10.71 21.64 2.01
C SER A 214 9.92 20.34 1.82
N LEU A 215 9.54 20.04 0.58
CA LEU A 215 8.82 18.80 0.25
C LEU A 215 9.68 17.54 0.48
N ASP A 216 10.99 17.64 0.25
CA ASP A 216 11.92 16.53 0.52
C ASP A 216 11.98 16.22 2.03
N ALA A 217 11.99 17.26 2.87
CA ALA A 217 11.92 17.09 4.32
C ALA A 217 10.57 16.49 4.77
N VAL A 218 9.45 16.90 4.15
CA VAL A 218 8.14 16.28 4.40
C VAL A 218 8.18 14.79 4.07
N ALA A 219 8.64 14.42 2.88
CA ALA A 219 8.68 13.02 2.46
C ALA A 219 9.62 12.18 3.35
N GLN A 220 10.84 12.68 3.61
CA GLN A 220 11.82 11.99 4.42
C GLN A 220 11.35 11.80 5.87
N ALA A 221 10.74 12.83 6.47
CA ALA A 221 10.22 12.74 7.84
C ALA A 221 9.14 11.66 7.99
N VAL A 222 8.28 11.50 6.97
CA VAL A 222 7.26 10.43 6.96
C VAL A 222 7.90 9.06 6.82
N VAL A 223 8.89 8.91 5.93
CA VAL A 223 9.65 7.64 5.79
C VAL A 223 10.34 7.28 7.11
N ASP A 224 11.00 8.23 7.77
CA ASP A 224 11.68 8.01 9.04
C ASP A 224 10.69 7.66 10.16
N ARG A 225 9.50 8.27 10.16
CA ARG A 225 8.44 7.95 11.11
C ARG A 225 7.91 6.53 10.93
N VAL A 226 7.66 6.08 9.69
CA VAL A 226 7.24 4.70 9.42
C VAL A 226 8.32 3.70 9.81
N LYS A 227 9.60 3.98 9.51
CA LYS A 227 10.72 3.16 9.97
C LYS A 227 10.75 3.02 11.49
N ARG A 228 10.58 4.14 12.21
CA ARG A 228 10.56 4.12 13.68
C ARG A 228 9.39 3.30 14.21
N ILE A 229 8.17 3.50 13.69
CA ILE A 229 6.99 2.71 14.07
C ILE A 229 7.25 1.20 13.90
N HIS A 230 7.82 0.81 12.75
CA HIS A 230 8.14 -0.59 12.47
C HIS A 230 9.18 -1.14 13.45
N CYS A 231 10.29 -0.42 13.68
CA CYS A 231 11.35 -0.82 14.62
C CYS A 231 10.85 -0.90 16.07
N ASP A 232 10.07 0.08 16.52
CA ASP A 232 9.52 0.11 17.88
C ASP A 232 8.52 -1.05 18.08
N THR A 233 7.71 -1.35 17.07
CA THR A 233 6.77 -2.48 17.11
C THR A 233 7.52 -3.80 17.25
N PHE A 234 8.62 -3.99 16.52
CA PHE A 234 9.48 -5.16 16.67
C PHE A 234 10.13 -5.23 18.07
N ALA A 235 10.73 -4.12 18.52
CA ALA A 235 11.42 -4.05 19.81
C ALA A 235 10.49 -4.20 21.02
N SER A 236 9.22 -3.79 20.90
CA SER A 236 8.22 -3.93 21.96
C SER A 236 7.89 -5.37 22.33
N GLY A 237 8.17 -6.34 21.44
CA GLY A 237 7.80 -7.74 21.64
C GLY A 237 6.30 -8.01 21.70
N GLY A 238 5.46 -7.04 21.32
CA GLY A 238 4.01 -7.17 21.31
C GLY A 238 3.49 -8.16 20.26
N GLU A 239 2.17 -8.30 20.17
CA GLU A 239 1.52 -9.25 19.25
C GLU A 239 1.97 -9.08 17.79
N ARG A 240 2.18 -7.83 17.36
CA ARG A 240 2.55 -7.50 15.99
C ARG A 240 4.05 -7.55 15.70
N SER A 241 4.91 -7.75 16.71
CA SER A 241 6.36 -7.86 16.53
C SER A 241 6.76 -8.96 15.55
N LYS A 242 5.99 -10.06 15.50
CA LYS A 242 6.19 -11.20 14.60
C LYS A 242 6.11 -10.85 13.11
N PHE A 243 5.39 -9.77 12.77
CA PHE A 243 5.22 -9.30 11.40
C PHE A 243 6.27 -8.27 10.99
N CYS A 244 7.09 -7.78 11.93
CA CYS A 244 8.10 -6.75 11.70
C CYS A 244 9.57 -7.24 11.79
N PRO A 245 9.96 -8.47 11.38
CA PRO A 245 11.35 -8.92 11.49
C PRO A 245 12.28 -8.21 10.49
N ARG A 246 11.72 -7.70 9.39
CA ARG A 246 12.41 -6.93 8.33
C ARG A 246 11.40 -6.04 7.62
N HIS A 247 11.88 -4.99 6.97
CA HIS A 247 11.10 -4.20 6.02
C HIS A 247 11.87 -4.07 4.71
N GLU A 248 11.15 -3.86 3.61
CA GLU A 248 11.73 -3.62 2.29
C GLU A 248 12.12 -2.13 2.12
N ASP A 249 12.63 -1.78 0.93
CA ASP A 249 12.99 -0.42 0.57
C ASP A 249 11.76 0.51 0.53
N MET A 250 11.91 1.67 1.19
CA MET A 250 10.86 2.67 1.32
C MET A 250 11.19 3.88 0.47
N THR A 251 10.28 4.23 -0.46
CA THR A 251 10.37 5.45 -1.26
C THR A 251 9.04 6.18 -1.21
N LEU A 252 9.10 7.49 -0.99
CA LEU A 252 7.94 8.38 -0.94
C LEU A 252 8.23 9.62 -1.78
N LEU A 253 7.39 9.90 -2.77
CA LEU A 253 7.43 11.12 -3.56
C LEU A 253 6.14 11.90 -3.31
N VAL A 254 6.29 13.18 -2.96
CA VAL A 254 5.18 14.10 -2.71
C VAL A 254 5.22 15.22 -3.75
N ARG A 255 4.14 15.37 -4.52
CA ARG A 255 3.96 16.48 -5.46
C ARG A 255 2.85 17.40 -4.96
N ASN A 256 3.20 18.65 -4.67
CA ASN A 256 2.26 19.63 -4.14
C ASN A 256 1.38 20.27 -5.23
N PHE A 257 0.09 20.44 -4.94
CA PHE A 257 -0.91 21.20 -5.70
C PHE A 257 -1.52 22.28 -4.81
N GLY A 258 -0.74 23.31 -4.47
CA GLY A 258 -1.23 24.47 -3.71
C GLY A 258 -1.54 24.21 -2.23
N TYR A 259 -1.13 23.06 -1.67
CA TYR A 259 -1.26 22.80 -0.24
C TYR A 259 -0.25 23.65 0.57
N PRO A 260 -0.66 24.23 1.71
CA PRO A 260 0.20 25.06 2.53
C PRO A 260 1.42 24.30 3.06
N LEU A 261 2.60 24.93 3.02
CA LEU A 261 3.88 24.37 3.48
C LEU A 261 4.53 25.32 4.50
N GLY A 262 4.84 24.79 5.68
CA GLY A 262 5.52 25.50 6.77
C GLY A 262 4.59 26.31 7.67
N GLU A 263 5.11 26.69 8.85
CA GLU A 263 4.38 27.36 9.94
C GLU A 263 3.74 28.69 9.54
N MET A 264 4.30 29.38 8.53
CA MET A 264 3.81 30.68 8.06
C MET A 264 2.46 30.60 7.33
N SER A 265 2.00 29.38 7.03
CA SER A 265 0.74 29.10 6.34
C SER A 265 -0.44 28.82 7.28
N GLN A 266 -0.18 28.66 8.59
CA GLN A 266 -1.25 28.57 9.56
C GLN A 266 -1.73 29.99 9.87
N PRO A 267 -3.05 30.27 9.87
CA PRO A 267 -3.53 31.46 10.54
C PRO A 267 -3.02 31.35 11.97
N THR A 268 -2.13 32.27 12.34
CA THR A 268 -1.65 32.41 13.70
C THR A 268 -2.92 32.56 14.54
N LEU A 269 -3.26 31.54 15.32
CA LEU A 269 -4.16 31.72 16.44
C LEU A 269 -3.38 32.65 17.37
N THR A 270 -3.48 33.95 17.11
CA THR A 270 -3.13 34.96 18.08
C THR A 270 -3.86 34.55 19.35
N PRO A 271 -3.19 34.52 20.52
CA PRO A 271 -3.87 34.35 21.78
C PRO A 271 -4.70 35.62 21.98
N THR A 272 -5.87 35.65 21.34
CA THR A 272 -6.89 36.64 21.60
C THR A 272 -7.25 36.45 23.06
N GLN A 273 -7.00 37.50 23.82
CA GLN A 273 -7.48 37.67 25.17
C GLN A 273 -8.99 37.41 25.18
N GLY A 274 -9.36 36.20 25.57
CA GLY A 274 -10.71 35.67 25.44
C GLY A 274 -10.68 34.22 25.84
N GLY A 275 -10.48 33.97 27.14
CA GLY A 275 -10.46 32.62 27.70
C GLY A 275 -11.66 31.82 27.19
N ARG A 276 -11.40 30.61 26.71
CA ARG A 276 -12.42 29.68 26.24
C ARG A 276 -13.47 29.52 27.35
N VAL A 277 -14.66 30.07 27.14
CA VAL A 277 -15.78 29.93 28.07
C VAL A 277 -16.29 28.50 27.92
N TYR A 278 -16.06 27.67 28.94
CA TYR A 278 -16.71 26.37 29.06
C TYR A 278 -18.00 26.58 29.86
N PRO A 279 -19.16 26.69 29.22
CA PRO A 279 -20.41 26.80 29.95
C PRO A 279 -20.58 25.55 30.82
N VAL A 280 -20.97 25.75 32.06
CA VAL A 280 -21.36 24.64 32.93
C VAL A 280 -22.58 23.93 32.34
N SER A 281 -22.58 22.60 32.33
CA SER A 281 -23.71 21.81 31.84
C SER A 281 -25.00 22.05 32.64
N VAL A 282 -24.85 22.52 33.88
CA VAL A 282 -25.96 22.93 34.75
C VAL A 282 -25.58 24.26 35.42
N PRO A 283 -26.27 25.38 35.11
CA PRO A 283 -26.06 26.67 35.77
C PRO A 283 -26.40 26.58 37.26
N TYR A 284 -25.61 27.24 38.10
CA TYR A 284 -25.90 27.35 39.52
C TYR A 284 -27.16 28.21 39.75
N SER A 285 -28.11 27.71 40.54
CA SER A 285 -29.30 28.45 41.00
C SER A 285 -29.22 28.70 42.50
N SER A 286 -29.36 29.96 42.93
CA SER A 286 -29.29 30.39 44.33
C SER A 286 -30.66 30.43 45.04
N SER A 287 -31.64 29.64 44.59
CA SER A 287 -32.95 29.55 45.24
C SER A 287 -32.87 28.73 46.55
N GLN A 288 -32.37 29.33 47.64
CA GLN A 288 -32.51 28.81 49.00
C GLN A 288 -33.80 29.32 49.64
N SER A 289 -34.87 28.53 49.57
CA SER A 289 -35.86 28.48 50.65
C SER A 289 -35.37 27.43 51.64
N THR A 290 -34.99 27.87 52.83
CA THR A 290 -34.54 27.01 53.92
C THR A 290 -35.72 26.20 54.47
N SER A 291 -35.95 25.03 53.89
CA SER A 291 -36.72 23.97 54.53
C SER A 291 -36.10 22.62 54.17
N LYS A 292 -35.62 21.95 55.22
CA LYS A 292 -34.92 20.66 55.22
C LYS A 292 -35.51 19.69 54.18
N THR A 293 -34.87 19.56 53.03
CA THR A 293 -35.17 18.51 52.07
C THR A 293 -33.84 17.90 51.62
N SER A 294 -33.60 16.66 52.00
CA SER A 294 -32.48 15.86 51.52
C SER A 294 -32.54 15.78 49.99
N VAL A 295 -31.53 16.32 49.30
CA VAL A 295 -31.42 16.18 47.85
C VAL A 295 -30.99 14.74 47.55
N MET A 296 -31.84 13.97 46.86
CA MET A 296 -31.48 12.63 46.40
C MET A 296 -30.71 12.77 45.07
N LEU A 297 -29.40 12.51 45.08
CA LEU A 297 -28.60 12.42 43.86
C LEU A 297 -28.66 10.99 43.33
N SER A 298 -29.05 10.81 42.07
CA SER A 298 -28.99 9.52 41.37
C SER A 298 -28.31 9.69 40.02
N LEU A 299 -27.25 8.91 39.77
CA LEU A 299 -26.71 8.73 38.43
C LEU A 299 -27.32 7.46 37.82
N VAL A 300 -27.86 7.56 36.62
CA VAL A 300 -28.35 6.40 35.88
C VAL A 300 -27.15 5.64 35.35
N MET A 301 -26.93 4.43 35.87
CA MET A 301 -26.03 3.46 35.23
C MET A 301 -26.76 2.88 34.02
N PRO A 302 -26.11 2.76 32.85
CA PRO A 302 -26.70 2.01 31.75
C PRO A 302 -26.95 0.58 32.26
N SER A 303 -28.22 0.16 32.26
CA SER A 303 -28.59 -1.19 32.67
C SER A 303 -27.80 -2.18 31.83
N GLN A 304 -27.06 -3.10 32.48
CA GLN A 304 -26.56 -4.30 31.83
C GLN A 304 -27.76 -5.16 31.44
N GLY A 305 -28.44 -4.78 30.36
CA GLY A 305 -29.27 -5.70 29.60
C GLY A 305 -28.34 -6.78 29.05
N GLN A 306 -28.76 -8.04 29.17
CA GLN A 306 -28.11 -9.21 28.58
C GLN A 306 -27.48 -8.85 27.23
N MET A 307 -26.18 -9.14 27.09
CA MET A 307 -25.52 -9.09 25.79
C MET A 307 -26.22 -10.09 24.87
N VAL A 308 -27.13 -9.62 24.05
CA VAL A 308 -27.65 -10.39 22.92
C VAL A 308 -26.64 -10.21 21.80
N ASN A 309 -25.93 -11.31 21.54
CA ASN A 309 -25.11 -11.52 20.36
C ASN A 309 -26.01 -11.31 19.13
N GLY A 310 -25.80 -10.22 18.39
CA GLY A 310 -26.61 -9.87 17.21
C GLY A 310 -25.71 -9.58 16.03
N ALA A 311 -25.40 -10.63 15.27
CA ALA A 311 -24.75 -10.53 13.98
C ALA A 311 -25.74 -10.03 12.90
N HIS A 312 -25.21 -9.24 11.97
CA HIS A 312 -25.66 -9.06 10.58
C HIS A 312 -26.93 -8.27 10.24
N SER A 313 -26.70 -7.23 9.43
CA SER A 313 -27.28 -7.02 8.09
C SER A 313 -28.76 -6.63 7.93
N SER A 314 -28.93 -5.43 7.37
CA SER A 314 -29.81 -5.07 6.24
C SER A 314 -31.25 -5.60 6.13
N SER A 315 -32.12 -4.65 5.77
CA SER A 315 -33.13 -4.71 4.70
C SER A 315 -34.58 -5.10 5.03
N THR A 316 -35.45 -4.23 4.46
CA THR A 316 -36.79 -4.46 3.87
C THR A 316 -37.97 -4.82 4.76
N LEU A 317 -38.95 -3.89 4.77
CA LEU A 317 -40.36 -4.09 4.40
C LEU A 317 -40.88 -5.53 4.49
N ASP A 318 -41.88 -5.79 5.34
CA ASP A 318 -43.27 -5.79 4.88
C ASP A 318 -44.28 -6.01 6.02
N GLU A 319 -45.48 -5.54 5.71
CA GLU A 319 -46.75 -5.50 6.43
C GLU A 319 -47.33 -6.88 6.78
N ALA A 320 -47.82 -7.06 8.03
CA ALA A 320 -48.99 -7.90 8.35
C ALA A 320 -49.39 -7.78 9.84
N THR A 321 -50.54 -7.16 10.10
CA THR A 321 -51.43 -7.45 11.25
C THR A 321 -52.10 -8.81 10.92
N PRO A 322 -52.55 -9.71 11.85
CA PRO A 322 -53.52 -9.31 12.89
C PRO A 322 -53.69 -10.14 14.19
N THR A 323 -54.51 -9.54 15.06
CA THR A 323 -55.43 -10.09 16.07
C THR A 323 -54.92 -10.86 17.30
N LEU A 324 -55.04 -10.18 18.44
CA LEU A 324 -55.40 -10.77 19.73
C LEU A 324 -56.94 -10.69 19.88
N THR A 325 -57.54 -11.78 20.35
CA THR A 325 -58.68 -11.72 21.29
C THR A 325 -58.24 -11.16 22.62
#